data_AF-A0A7W9WVS3-F1
#
_entry.id   AF-A0A7W9WVS3-F1
#
_cell.length_a   1.000
_cell.length_b   1.000
_cell.length_c   1.000
_cell.angle_alpha   90.00
_cell.angle_beta   90.00
_cell.angle_gamma   90.00
#
_symmetry.space_group_name_H-M   'P 1'
#
loop_
_entity.id
_entity.type
_entity.pdbx_description
1 polymer ?
#
loop_
_entity_poly.entity_id
_entity_poly.type
_entity_poly.pdbx_seq_one_letter_code
_entity_poly.pdbx_strand_id
1 'polypeptide(L)'
;MTGYYDPSLVVLSCLLAIFASFTALDISDRLDVIGKRPLLPWIAFGGCIMGLGIWSMHFIAMLAFHLPIAVGYNIPVTLLSLLIAIVASAIGFLPLCRYELRWSQLAGAAVAMGLGVAGMHYLGMWAMDICPAIHYQTWLVVLSVIIAIIASGAALLLAFDLRRRSAMRRTRQISSAVVMGVAVCGMHYCGMAAAHFEAGSYSISDLRNMPVPWLAGIVVTFSLLIFAASIAIAMFDARSSAKARAMADAILDEHMSRRGATR
;
A
#
# COMPACT_ATOMS: atom_id res chain seq x y z
N MET A 1 -8.33 28.76 -5.67
CA MET A 1 -8.01 28.49 -7.09
C MET A 1 -8.52 27.10 -7.48
N THR A 2 -8.84 26.87 -8.76
CA THR A 2 -9.28 25.55 -9.26
C THR A 2 -8.10 24.82 -9.90
N GLY A 3 -7.79 23.62 -9.41
CA GLY A 3 -6.86 22.70 -10.06
C GLY A 3 -7.58 21.67 -10.93
N TYR A 4 -6.83 20.93 -11.75
CA TYR A 4 -7.35 19.82 -12.54
C TYR A 4 -6.48 18.57 -12.33
N TYR A 5 -7.07 17.40 -12.58
CA TYR A 5 -6.36 16.13 -12.46
C TYR A 5 -5.89 15.65 -13.84
N ASP A 6 -4.64 15.17 -13.90
CA ASP A 6 -4.16 14.32 -14.99
C ASP A 6 -4.68 12.89 -14.78
N PRO A 7 -5.60 12.39 -15.63
CA PRO A 7 -6.17 11.06 -15.47
C PRO A 7 -5.13 9.93 -15.52
N SER A 8 -4.03 10.11 -16.25
CA SER A 8 -3.00 9.08 -16.40
C SER A 8 -2.25 8.84 -15.09
N LEU A 9 -1.91 9.91 -14.37
CA LEU A 9 -1.27 9.85 -13.06
C LEU A 9 -2.23 9.36 -11.98
N VAL A 10 -3.51 9.71 -12.07
CA VAL A 10 -4.56 9.14 -11.19
C VAL A 10 -4.60 7.63 -11.35
N VAL A 11 -4.69 7.11 -12.57
CA VAL A 11 -4.69 5.66 -12.83
C VAL A 11 -3.39 5.02 -12.35
N LEU A 12 -2.24 5.64 -12.60
CA LEU A 12 -0.95 5.14 -12.15
C LEU A 12 -0.87 5.04 -10.62
N SER A 13 -1.38 6.04 -9.90
CA SER A 13 -1.45 6.03 -8.43
C SER A 13 -2.29 4.85 -7.92
N CYS A 14 -3.43 4.58 -8.56
CA CYS A 14 -4.30 3.46 -8.23
C CYS A 14 -3.61 2.12 -8.48
N LEU A 15 -2.97 1.95 -9.64
CA LEU A 15 -2.22 0.75 -9.96
C LEU A 15 -1.12 0.51 -8.92
N LEU A 16 -0.37 1.53 -8.55
CA LEU A 16 0.68 1.42 -7.54
C LEU A 16 0.17 0.96 -6.18
N ALA A 17 -0.94 1.53 -5.70
CA ALA A 17 -1.54 1.07 -4.45
C ALA A 17 -1.98 -0.40 -4.53
N ILE A 18 -2.49 -0.85 -5.68
CA ILE A 18 -2.90 -2.25 -5.89
C ILE A 18 -1.67 -3.18 -5.88
N PHE A 19 -0.61 -2.85 -6.62
CA PHE A 19 0.60 -3.68 -6.68
C PHE A 19 1.36 -3.71 -5.34
N ALA A 20 1.43 -2.58 -4.64
CA ALA A 20 1.99 -2.54 -3.29
C ALA A 20 1.17 -3.41 -2.33
N SER A 21 -0.16 -3.31 -2.39
CA SER A 21 -1.07 -4.14 -1.58
C SER A 21 -0.91 -5.63 -1.90
N PHE A 22 -0.81 -5.99 -3.18
CA PHE A 22 -0.57 -7.36 -3.61
C PHE A 22 0.73 -7.94 -3.02
N THR A 23 1.82 -7.17 -3.12
CA THR A 23 3.12 -7.58 -2.59
C THR A 23 3.12 -7.71 -1.08
N ALA A 24 2.49 -6.76 -0.38
CA ALA A 24 2.36 -6.79 1.07
C ALA A 24 1.54 -8.00 1.57
N LEU A 25 0.46 -8.34 0.86
CA LEU A 25 -0.32 -9.55 1.14
C LEU A 25 0.50 -10.83 0.91
N ASP A 26 1.34 -10.87 -0.13
CA ASP A 26 2.23 -12.02 -0.34
C ASP A 26 3.28 -12.18 0.76
N ILE A 27 3.87 -11.07 1.21
CA ILE A 27 4.83 -11.06 2.33
C ILE A 27 4.14 -11.51 3.63
N SER A 28 2.89 -11.10 3.83
CA SER A 28 2.08 -11.51 4.99
C SER A 28 1.89 -13.02 5.09
N ASP A 29 1.83 -13.71 3.95
CA ASP A 29 1.71 -15.17 3.88
C ASP A 29 3.04 -15.90 4.15
N ARG A 30 4.18 -15.20 3.96
CA ARG A 30 5.52 -15.73 4.29
C ARG A 30 5.87 -15.60 5.77
N LEU A 31 5.04 -14.91 6.56
CA LEU A 31 5.10 -14.90 8.02
C LEU A 31 4.66 -16.27 8.55
N ASP A 32 5.61 -17.18 8.68
CA ASP A 32 5.38 -18.53 9.21
C ASP A 32 5.20 -18.47 10.75
N VAL A 33 3.99 -18.79 11.20
CA VAL A 33 3.59 -18.76 12.61
C VAL A 33 4.15 -19.96 13.40
N ILE A 34 4.71 -20.98 12.73
CA ILE A 34 5.05 -22.29 13.35
C ILE A 34 6.55 -22.65 13.21
N GLY A 35 7.44 -21.76 12.75
CA GLY A 35 8.86 -22.07 12.49
C GLY A 35 9.90 -21.10 13.07
N LYS A 36 11.14 -21.59 13.31
CA LYS A 36 12.34 -20.90 13.86
C LYS A 36 12.85 -19.65 13.09
N ARG A 37 12.07 -19.05 12.20
CA ARG A 37 12.49 -17.89 11.39
C ARG A 37 12.25 -16.60 12.16
N PRO A 38 13.18 -15.62 12.09
CA PRO A 38 12.96 -14.33 12.72
C PRO A 38 11.79 -13.60 12.04
N LEU A 39 10.77 -13.25 12.80
CA LEU A 39 9.56 -12.55 12.32
C LEU A 39 9.85 -11.07 11.99
N LEU A 40 10.75 -10.46 12.75
CA LEU A 40 11.01 -9.02 12.68
C LEU A 40 11.54 -8.54 11.31
N PRO A 41 12.47 -9.23 10.62
CA PRO A 41 12.90 -8.85 9.28
C PRO A 41 11.75 -8.86 8.25
N TRP A 42 10.80 -9.78 8.36
CA TRP A 42 9.66 -9.86 7.45
C TRP A 42 8.62 -8.77 7.71
N ILE A 43 8.38 -8.43 8.98
CA ILE A 43 7.55 -7.29 9.36
C ILE A 43 8.17 -5.98 8.86
N ALA A 44 9.48 -5.82 9.06
CA ALA A 44 10.21 -4.66 8.58
C ALA A 44 10.15 -4.56 7.05
N PHE A 45 10.42 -5.66 6.34
CA PHE A 45 10.38 -5.71 4.88
C PHE A 45 8.97 -5.44 4.32
N GLY A 46 7.93 -6.08 4.88
CA GLY A 46 6.53 -5.87 4.51
C GLY A 46 6.06 -4.45 4.80
N GLY A 47 6.43 -3.90 5.97
CA GLY A 47 6.18 -2.51 6.36
C GLY A 47 6.86 -1.51 5.43
N CYS A 48 8.12 -1.76 5.03
CA CYS A 48 8.83 -0.93 4.06
C CYS A 48 8.15 -0.93 2.70
N ILE A 49 7.80 -2.10 2.15
CA ILE A 49 7.16 -2.19 0.83
C ILE A 49 5.78 -1.53 0.84
N MET A 50 4.96 -1.83 1.84
CA MET A 50 3.64 -1.23 1.95
C MET A 50 3.75 0.28 2.19
N GLY A 51 4.60 0.72 3.10
CA GLY A 51 4.81 2.14 3.40
C GLY A 51 5.32 2.92 2.20
N LEU A 52 6.33 2.41 1.49
CA LEU A 52 6.82 2.98 0.24
C LEU A 52 5.73 3.03 -0.83
N GLY A 53 4.88 1.99 -0.92
CA GLY A 53 3.76 1.94 -1.86
C GLY A 53 2.69 2.99 -1.58
N ILE A 54 2.25 3.11 -0.32
CA ILE A 54 1.27 4.12 0.10
C ILE A 54 1.84 5.52 -0.10
N TRP A 55 3.10 5.76 0.30
CA TRP A 55 3.79 7.04 0.11
C TRP A 55 3.95 7.38 -1.37
N SER A 56 4.37 6.42 -2.20
CA SER A 56 4.53 6.63 -3.65
C SER A 56 3.20 6.90 -4.33
N MET A 57 2.15 6.16 -3.98
CA MET A 57 0.80 6.43 -4.46
C MET A 57 0.37 7.84 -4.09
N HIS A 58 0.54 8.24 -2.82
CA HIS A 58 0.19 9.57 -2.36
C HIS A 58 0.86 10.65 -3.21
N PHE A 59 2.19 10.58 -3.37
CA PHE A 59 2.91 11.60 -4.12
C PHE A 59 2.63 11.57 -5.63
N ILE A 60 2.40 10.41 -6.26
CA ILE A 60 1.96 10.39 -7.66
C ILE A 60 0.56 10.98 -7.81
N ALA A 61 -0.35 10.74 -6.85
CA ALA A 61 -1.67 11.36 -6.87
C ALA A 61 -1.60 12.88 -6.62
N MET A 62 -0.66 13.35 -5.79
CA MET A 62 -0.36 14.78 -5.65
C MET A 62 0.16 15.39 -6.96
N LEU A 63 1.07 14.70 -7.66
CA LEU A 63 1.57 15.11 -8.97
C LEU A 63 0.47 15.10 -10.05
N ALA A 64 -0.56 14.26 -9.88
CA ALA A 64 -1.72 14.26 -10.77
C ALA A 64 -2.52 15.55 -10.66
N PHE A 65 -2.55 16.18 -9.47
CA PHE A 65 -3.30 17.41 -9.24
C PHE A 65 -2.48 18.65 -9.59
N HIS A 66 -2.84 19.29 -10.70
CA HIS A 66 -2.15 20.46 -11.22
C HIS A 66 -2.75 21.73 -10.64
N LEU A 67 -1.91 22.50 -9.94
CA LEU A 67 -2.21 23.85 -9.49
C LEU A 67 -1.53 24.87 -10.41
N PRO A 68 -2.11 26.07 -10.61
CA PRO A 68 -1.53 27.13 -11.45
C PRO A 68 -0.37 27.87 -10.74
N ILE A 69 0.46 27.14 -9.99
CA ILE A 69 1.61 27.66 -9.24
C ILE A 69 2.75 26.63 -9.28
N ALA A 70 4.00 27.09 -9.18
CA ALA A 70 5.11 26.20 -8.94
C ALA A 70 5.01 25.67 -7.50
N VAL A 71 5.00 24.34 -7.32
CA VAL A 71 4.92 23.68 -6.01
C VAL A 71 6.29 23.11 -5.65
N GLY A 72 6.78 23.37 -4.44
CA GLY A 72 7.96 22.70 -3.87
C GLY A 72 7.55 21.83 -2.69
N TYR A 73 8.37 20.82 -2.35
CA TYR A 73 8.09 19.94 -1.22
C TYR A 73 9.19 20.00 -0.18
N ASN A 74 8.87 20.38 1.05
CA ASN A 74 9.83 20.43 2.15
C ASN A 74 10.44 19.04 2.42
N ILE A 75 11.76 18.92 2.29
CA ILE A 75 12.47 17.63 2.34
C ILE A 75 12.28 16.92 3.70
N PRO A 76 12.58 17.54 4.86
CA PRO A 76 12.36 16.92 6.16
C PRO A 76 10.94 16.39 6.38
N VAL A 77 9.93 17.18 6.03
CA VAL A 77 8.52 16.81 6.22
C VAL A 77 8.13 15.66 5.29
N THR A 78 8.63 15.66 4.06
CA THR A 78 8.43 14.58 3.07
C THR A 78 9.06 13.26 3.53
N LEU A 79 10.25 13.30 4.11
CA LEU A 79 10.91 12.11 4.68
C LEU A 79 10.22 11.62 5.95
N LEU A 80 9.73 12.54 6.78
CA LEU A 80 8.96 12.18 7.97
C LEU A 80 7.65 11.49 7.59
N SER A 81 6.96 11.96 6.55
CA SER A 81 5.73 11.31 6.06
C SER A 81 6.02 9.89 5.56
N LEU A 82 7.14 9.67 4.86
CA LEU A 82 7.59 8.32 4.47
C LEU A 82 7.82 7.42 5.69
N LEU A 83 8.54 7.92 6.70
CA LEU A 83 8.81 7.16 7.92
C LEU A 83 7.50 6.75 8.63
N ILE A 84 6.54 7.67 8.74
CA ILE A 84 5.22 7.39 9.32
C ILE A 84 4.51 6.30 8.51
N ALA A 85 4.54 6.37 7.17
CA ALA A 85 3.94 5.36 6.31
C ALA A 85 4.52 3.96 6.57
N ILE A 86 5.85 3.85 6.68
CA ILE A 86 6.57 2.59 6.94
C ILE A 86 6.20 2.04 8.32
N VAL A 87 6.27 2.88 9.36
CA VAL A 87 5.98 2.47 10.74
C VAL A 87 4.51 2.05 10.89
N ALA A 88 3.58 2.85 10.36
CA ALA A 88 2.15 2.55 10.39
C ALA A 88 1.84 1.22 9.68
N SER A 89 2.47 1.00 8.52
CA SER A 89 2.33 -0.26 7.79
C SER A 89 2.90 -1.43 8.56
N ALA A 90 4.09 -1.30 9.17
CA ALA A 90 4.72 -2.35 9.97
C ALA A 90 3.86 -2.74 11.19
N ILE A 91 3.21 -1.76 11.85
CA ILE A 91 2.26 -2.02 12.94
C ILE A 91 1.11 -2.92 12.47
N GLY A 92 0.63 -2.72 11.24
CA GLY A 92 -0.39 -3.57 10.62
C GLY A 92 0.02 -5.04 10.50
N PHE A 93 1.31 -5.36 10.38
CA PHE A 93 1.75 -6.75 10.32
C PHE A 93 1.80 -7.43 11.70
N LEU A 94 1.78 -6.69 12.82
CA LEU A 94 1.94 -7.26 14.17
C LEU A 94 0.84 -8.28 14.56
N PRO A 95 -0.47 -8.05 14.30
CA PRO A 95 -1.51 -9.04 14.57
C PRO A 95 -1.32 -10.32 13.75
N LEU A 96 -0.70 -10.22 12.57
CA LEU A 96 -0.40 -11.36 11.71
C LEU A 96 0.69 -12.25 12.32
N CYS A 97 1.46 -11.82 13.32
CA CYS A 97 2.44 -12.69 13.96
C CYS A 97 1.84 -13.73 14.93
N ARG A 98 0.51 -13.74 15.13
CA ARG A 98 -0.17 -14.61 16.09
C ARG A 98 -0.99 -15.69 15.38
N TYR A 99 -1.17 -16.82 16.08
CA TYR A 99 -1.99 -17.95 15.61
C TYR A 99 -3.49 -17.61 15.64
N GLU A 100 -3.95 -16.97 16.72
CA GLU A 100 -5.34 -16.55 16.88
C GLU A 100 -5.49 -15.04 16.68
N LEU A 101 -6.49 -14.65 15.89
CA LEU A 101 -6.84 -13.25 15.69
C LEU A 101 -7.74 -12.79 16.84
N ARG A 102 -7.21 -11.96 17.73
CA ARG A 102 -8.02 -11.26 18.73
C ARG A 102 -8.60 -9.99 18.12
N TRP A 103 -9.93 -9.86 18.12
CA TRP A 103 -10.64 -8.70 17.56
C TRP A 103 -10.16 -7.36 18.15
N SER A 104 -9.79 -7.32 19.44
CA SER A 104 -9.23 -6.11 20.07
C SER A 104 -7.86 -5.73 19.50
N GLN A 105 -7.01 -6.70 19.17
CA GLN A 105 -5.70 -6.45 18.56
C GLN A 105 -5.86 -6.00 17.11
N LEU A 106 -6.81 -6.58 16.37
CA LEU A 106 -7.12 -6.14 15.02
C LEU A 106 -7.66 -4.71 15.02
N ALA A 107 -8.61 -4.39 15.91
CA ALA A 107 -9.15 -3.04 16.03
C ALA A 107 -8.06 -2.02 16.39
N GLY A 108 -7.21 -2.34 17.36
CA GLY A 108 -6.08 -1.49 17.75
C GLY A 108 -5.08 -1.26 16.60
N ALA A 109 -4.72 -2.31 15.86
CA ALA A 109 -3.83 -2.19 14.71
C ALA A 109 -4.47 -1.44 13.53
N ALA A 110 -5.76 -1.65 13.27
CA ALA A 110 -6.52 -0.93 12.24
C ALA A 110 -6.59 0.56 12.52
N VAL A 111 -6.85 0.95 13.78
CA VAL A 111 -6.85 2.36 14.21
C VAL A 111 -5.45 2.95 14.09
N ALA A 112 -4.43 2.28 14.63
CA ALA A 112 -3.05 2.79 14.60
C ALA A 112 -2.53 2.94 13.16
N MET A 113 -2.75 1.93 12.31
CA MET A 113 -2.37 1.98 10.90
C MET A 113 -3.18 3.06 10.17
N GLY A 114 -4.50 3.12 10.33
CA GLY A 114 -5.37 4.10 9.67
C GLY A 114 -5.01 5.54 10.01
N LEU A 115 -4.77 5.83 11.30
CA LEU A 115 -4.29 7.13 11.75
C LEU A 115 -2.89 7.45 11.18
N GLY A 116 -2.01 6.46 11.08
CA GLY A 116 -0.70 6.64 10.46
C GLY A 116 -0.78 6.92 8.95
N VAL A 117 -1.65 6.24 8.21
CA VAL A 117 -1.85 6.47 6.77
C VAL A 117 -2.49 7.86 6.54
N ALA A 118 -3.50 8.24 7.31
CA ALA A 118 -4.07 9.59 7.26
C ALA A 118 -3.05 10.66 7.66
N GLY A 119 -2.28 10.41 8.73
CA GLY A 119 -1.22 11.28 9.20
C GLY A 119 -0.14 11.48 8.14
N MET A 120 0.31 10.41 7.47
CA MET A 120 1.21 10.50 6.32
C MET A 120 0.63 11.38 5.22
N HIS A 121 -0.65 11.18 4.86
CA HIS A 121 -1.32 11.98 3.82
C HIS A 121 -1.32 13.47 4.16
N TYR A 122 -1.79 13.86 5.36
CA TYR A 122 -1.86 15.26 5.74
C TYR A 122 -0.49 15.89 5.98
N LEU A 123 0.48 15.11 6.45
CA LEU A 123 1.86 15.58 6.56
C LEU A 123 2.51 15.76 5.18
N GLY A 124 2.21 14.89 4.21
CA GLY A 124 2.60 15.05 2.82
C GLY A 124 1.99 16.30 2.17
N MET A 125 0.72 16.59 2.47
CA MET A 125 0.05 17.83 2.06
C MET A 125 0.72 19.06 2.67
N TRP A 126 1.07 18.99 3.96
CA TRP A 126 1.77 20.07 4.65
C TRP A 126 3.17 20.32 4.09
N ALA A 127 3.80 19.30 3.50
CA ALA A 127 5.10 19.44 2.85
C ALA A 127 5.07 20.37 1.62
N MET A 128 3.91 20.63 1.00
CA MET A 128 3.81 21.52 -0.17
C MET A 128 4.16 23.00 0.11
N ASP A 129 4.30 23.38 1.39
CA ASP A 129 4.80 24.69 1.82
C ASP A 129 4.16 25.88 1.08
N ILE A 130 2.82 25.87 1.02
CA ILE A 130 2.00 26.86 0.30
C ILE A 130 1.57 27.96 1.28
N CYS A 131 1.66 29.22 0.84
CA CYS A 131 1.16 30.40 1.53
C CYS A 131 0.07 31.09 0.69
N PRO A 132 -1.11 31.42 1.25
CA PRO A 132 -1.61 31.03 2.57
C PRO A 132 -1.75 29.51 2.74
N ALA A 133 -1.79 29.06 3.99
CA ALA A 133 -1.89 27.63 4.31
C ALA A 133 -3.17 27.00 3.74
N ILE A 134 -3.11 25.70 3.45
CA ILE A 134 -4.24 24.94 2.92
C ILE A 134 -5.36 24.92 3.94
N HIS A 135 -6.55 25.37 3.54
CA HIS A 135 -7.74 25.29 4.38
C HIS A 135 -8.43 23.94 4.15
N TYR A 136 -8.86 23.29 5.22
CA TYR A 136 -9.50 21.98 5.13
C TYR A 136 -10.96 22.04 5.59
N GLN A 137 -11.85 21.40 4.84
CA GLN A 137 -13.20 21.13 5.30
C GLN A 137 -13.20 20.00 6.34
N THR A 138 -13.48 20.32 7.60
CA THR A 138 -13.35 19.39 8.73
C THR A 138 -14.09 18.07 8.55
N TRP A 139 -15.31 18.10 7.98
CA TRP A 139 -16.11 16.89 7.82
C TRP A 139 -15.50 15.90 6.81
N LEU A 140 -14.87 16.40 5.73
CA LEU A 140 -14.17 15.55 4.76
C LEU A 140 -12.85 14.99 5.32
N VAL A 141 -12.19 15.75 6.21
CA VAL A 141 -11.02 15.25 6.95
C VAL A 141 -11.41 14.11 7.88
N VAL A 142 -12.48 14.28 8.65
CA VAL A 142 -12.99 13.21 9.52
C VAL A 142 -13.39 11.99 8.69
N LEU A 143 -14.06 12.20 7.55
CA LEU A 143 -14.44 11.13 6.64
C LEU A 143 -13.23 10.38 6.07
N SER A 144 -12.19 11.09 5.62
CA SER A 144 -10.97 10.46 5.10
C SER A 144 -10.27 9.61 6.17
N VAL A 145 -10.22 10.09 7.42
CA VAL A 145 -9.65 9.35 8.56
C VAL A 145 -10.47 8.09 8.85
N ILE A 146 -11.80 8.18 8.82
CA ILE A 146 -12.68 7.01 8.98
C ILE A 146 -12.44 6.00 7.85
N ILE A 147 -12.35 6.46 6.60
CA ILE A 147 -12.02 5.61 5.45
C ILE A 147 -10.67 4.94 5.66
N ALA A 148 -9.65 5.66 6.17
CA ALA A 148 -8.33 5.11 6.46
C ALA A 148 -8.41 3.95 7.46
N ILE A 149 -9.13 4.13 8.56
CA ILE A 149 -9.27 3.11 9.62
C ILE A 149 -10.02 1.88 9.10
N ILE A 150 -11.12 2.10 8.36
CA ILE A 150 -11.90 1.01 7.75
C ILE A 150 -11.05 0.25 6.72
N ALA A 151 -10.32 0.98 5.87
CA ALA A 151 -9.41 0.42 4.87
C ALA A 151 -8.31 -0.44 5.53
N SER A 152 -7.69 0.06 6.60
CA SER A 152 -6.71 -0.69 7.38
C SER A 152 -7.32 -1.92 8.03
N GLY A 153 -8.52 -1.83 8.62
CA GLY A 153 -9.22 -2.99 9.18
C GLY A 153 -9.54 -4.05 8.13
N ALA A 154 -10.06 -3.64 6.96
CA ALA A 154 -10.33 -4.53 5.85
C ALA A 154 -9.05 -5.20 5.33
N ALA A 155 -7.96 -4.44 5.18
CA ALA A 155 -6.65 -4.96 4.79
C ALA A 155 -6.16 -6.06 5.75
N LEU A 156 -6.26 -5.84 7.06
CA LEU A 156 -5.85 -6.80 8.08
C LEU A 156 -6.72 -8.06 8.06
N LEU A 157 -8.04 -7.92 7.90
CA LEU A 157 -8.95 -9.04 7.79
C LEU A 157 -8.67 -9.89 6.55
N LEU A 158 -8.46 -9.24 5.41
CA LEU A 158 -8.13 -9.91 4.15
C LEU A 158 -6.78 -10.60 4.21
N ALA A 159 -5.77 -9.96 4.81
CA ALA A 159 -4.46 -10.56 5.06
C ALA A 159 -4.57 -11.80 5.98
N PHE A 160 -5.45 -11.77 6.97
CA PHE A 160 -5.68 -12.93 7.84
C PHE A 160 -6.47 -14.05 7.15
N ASP A 161 -7.49 -13.74 6.33
CA ASP A 161 -8.26 -14.76 5.59
C ASP A 161 -7.39 -15.50 4.56
N LEU A 162 -6.48 -14.79 3.87
CA LEU A 162 -5.60 -15.38 2.85
C LEU A 162 -4.62 -16.43 3.39
N ARG A 163 -4.37 -16.45 4.71
CA ARG A 163 -3.60 -17.50 5.38
C ARG A 163 -4.26 -18.86 5.30
N ARG A 164 -5.59 -18.91 5.17
CA ARG A 164 -6.33 -20.16 5.02
C ARG A 164 -6.07 -20.69 3.61
N ARG A 165 -5.23 -21.73 3.51
CA ARG A 165 -4.90 -22.38 2.23
C ARG A 165 -6.18 -22.84 1.52
N SER A 166 -6.51 -22.19 0.41
CA SER A 166 -7.68 -22.47 -0.42
C SER A 166 -7.28 -22.57 -1.89
N ALA A 167 -7.97 -23.41 -2.66
CA ALA A 167 -7.80 -23.52 -4.11
C ALA A 167 -8.00 -22.17 -4.84
N MET A 168 -8.79 -21.25 -4.27
CA MET A 168 -9.07 -19.92 -4.81
C MET A 168 -8.15 -18.81 -4.26
N ARG A 169 -7.06 -19.16 -3.55
CA ARG A 169 -6.17 -18.19 -2.88
C ARG A 169 -5.74 -17.05 -3.81
N ARG A 170 -5.29 -17.36 -5.03
CA ARG A 170 -4.75 -16.34 -5.95
C ARG A 170 -5.82 -15.33 -6.38
N THR A 171 -7.02 -15.80 -6.68
CA THR A 171 -8.14 -14.91 -7.03
C THR A 171 -8.52 -14.02 -5.86
N ARG A 172 -8.59 -14.59 -4.64
CA ARG A 172 -8.84 -13.82 -3.42
C ARG A 172 -7.76 -12.79 -3.15
N GLN A 173 -6.48 -13.13 -3.35
CA GLN A 173 -5.36 -12.21 -3.15
C GLN A 173 -5.43 -11.02 -4.12
N ILE A 174 -5.71 -11.28 -5.40
CA ILE A 174 -5.88 -10.23 -6.41
C ILE A 174 -7.07 -9.34 -6.04
N SER A 175 -8.23 -9.93 -5.69
CA SER A 175 -9.39 -9.12 -5.27
C SER A 175 -9.10 -8.30 -4.01
N SER A 176 -8.40 -8.88 -3.03
CA SER A 176 -8.02 -8.18 -1.80
C SER A 176 -7.08 -7.01 -2.09
N ALA A 177 -6.09 -7.21 -2.97
CA ALA A 177 -5.17 -6.16 -3.38
C ALA A 177 -5.89 -5.01 -4.10
N VAL A 178 -6.87 -5.33 -4.96
CA VAL A 178 -7.70 -4.33 -5.64
C VAL A 178 -8.53 -3.54 -4.62
N VAL A 179 -9.24 -4.23 -3.72
CA VAL A 179 -10.06 -3.59 -2.68
C VAL A 179 -9.20 -2.69 -1.79
N MET A 180 -8.04 -3.18 -1.34
CA MET A 180 -7.11 -2.39 -0.55
C MET A 180 -6.61 -1.18 -1.33
N GLY A 181 -6.15 -1.36 -2.56
CA GLY A 181 -5.66 -0.25 -3.39
C GLY A 181 -6.70 0.84 -3.59
N VAL A 182 -7.94 0.44 -3.94
CA VAL A 182 -9.08 1.36 -4.05
C VAL A 182 -9.36 2.08 -2.74
N ALA A 183 -9.29 1.39 -1.60
CA ALA A 183 -9.53 2.00 -0.30
C ALA A 183 -8.45 3.02 0.10
N VAL A 184 -7.17 2.73 -0.17
CA VAL A 184 -6.07 3.70 0.09
C VAL A 184 -6.21 4.92 -0.83
N CYS A 185 -6.51 4.72 -2.11
CA CYS A 185 -6.79 5.82 -3.04
C CYS A 185 -8.03 6.62 -2.62
N GLY A 186 -9.10 5.95 -2.18
CA GLY A 186 -10.32 6.57 -1.70
C GLY A 186 -10.07 7.50 -0.52
N MET A 187 -9.24 7.08 0.44
CA MET A 187 -8.79 7.97 1.53
C MET A 187 -8.05 9.19 0.99
N HIS A 188 -7.07 8.98 0.11
CA HIS A 188 -6.27 10.08 -0.45
C HIS A 188 -7.15 11.11 -1.18
N TYR A 189 -8.00 10.66 -2.11
CA TYR A 189 -8.82 11.57 -2.90
C TYR A 189 -9.93 12.23 -2.05
N CYS A 190 -10.43 11.57 -1.00
CA CYS A 190 -11.30 12.20 -0.01
C CYS A 190 -10.56 13.30 0.76
N GLY A 191 -9.30 13.06 1.15
CA GLY A 191 -8.45 14.05 1.80
C GLY A 191 -8.14 15.25 0.90
N MET A 192 -7.86 14.99 -0.38
CA MET A 192 -7.68 16.04 -1.39
C MET A 192 -8.95 16.86 -1.63
N ALA A 193 -10.13 16.22 -1.67
CA ALA A 193 -11.41 16.91 -1.78
C ALA A 193 -11.68 17.84 -0.58
N ALA A 194 -11.10 17.56 0.59
CA ALA A 194 -11.18 18.43 1.76
C ALA A 194 -10.34 19.72 1.59
N ALA A 195 -9.28 19.69 0.78
CA ALA A 195 -8.29 20.74 0.67
C ALA A 195 -8.76 21.89 -0.23
N HIS A 196 -8.72 23.11 0.30
CA HIS A 196 -9.02 24.35 -0.40
C HIS A 196 -7.76 25.20 -0.47
N PHE A 197 -7.35 25.50 -1.69
CA PHE A 197 -6.23 26.39 -1.97
C PHE A 197 -6.77 27.77 -2.33
N GLU A 198 -6.34 28.81 -1.63
CA GLU A 198 -6.81 30.18 -1.86
C GLU A 198 -6.38 30.71 -3.24
N ALA A 199 -7.05 31.74 -3.72
CA ALA A 199 -6.61 32.43 -4.94
C ALA A 199 -5.40 33.31 -4.62
N GLY A 200 -4.37 33.27 -5.45
CA GLY A 200 -3.12 34.02 -5.22
C GLY A 200 -2.17 33.35 -4.24
N SER A 201 -2.44 32.11 -3.81
CA SER A 201 -1.45 31.32 -3.08
C SER A 201 -0.17 31.14 -3.89
N TYR A 202 0.96 30.97 -3.23
CA TYR A 202 2.26 30.69 -3.84
C TYR A 202 3.04 29.68 -2.99
N SER A 203 3.94 28.91 -3.61
CA SER A 203 4.85 28.05 -2.86
C SER A 203 5.96 28.89 -2.26
N ILE A 204 6.19 28.73 -0.96
CA ILE A 204 7.38 29.23 -0.32
C ILE A 204 8.55 28.45 -0.91
N SER A 205 9.51 29.18 -1.48
CA SER A 205 10.68 28.61 -2.14
C SER A 205 11.90 28.89 -1.28
N ASP A 206 12.38 27.86 -0.57
CA ASP A 206 13.63 27.87 0.19
C ASP A 206 14.52 26.69 -0.27
N LEU A 207 15.80 26.72 0.10
CA LEU A 207 16.79 25.66 -0.16
C LEU A 207 16.39 24.29 0.42
N ARG A 208 15.39 24.27 1.30
CA ARG A 208 14.83 23.06 1.93
C ARG A 208 13.72 22.41 1.09
N ASN A 209 13.23 23.06 0.05
CA ASN A 209 12.19 22.51 -0.81
C ASN A 209 12.82 21.72 -1.97
N MET A 210 12.36 20.48 -2.13
CA MET A 210 12.66 19.64 -3.27
C MET A 210 11.79 20.04 -4.47
N PRO A 211 12.39 20.33 -5.64
CA PRO A 211 11.63 20.57 -6.86
C PRO A 211 10.84 19.34 -7.28
N VAL A 212 9.68 19.56 -7.91
CA VAL A 212 8.80 18.50 -8.42
C VAL A 212 9.52 17.42 -9.24
N PRO A 213 10.42 17.75 -10.20
CA PRO A 213 11.07 16.71 -11.01
C PRO A 213 11.92 15.73 -10.20
N TRP A 214 12.57 16.20 -9.14
CA TRP A 214 13.38 15.35 -8.26
C TRP A 214 12.51 14.40 -7.44
N LEU A 215 11.44 14.92 -6.85
CA LEU A 215 10.46 14.11 -6.13
C LEU A 215 9.82 13.07 -7.04
N ALA A 216 9.41 13.47 -8.24
CA ALA A 216 8.85 12.57 -9.24
C ALA A 216 9.85 11.46 -9.60
N GLY A 217 11.13 11.78 -9.82
CA GLY A 217 12.17 10.79 -10.09
C GLY A 217 12.34 9.77 -8.96
N ILE A 218 12.35 10.21 -7.71
CA ILE A 218 12.44 9.33 -6.53
C ILE A 218 11.22 8.41 -6.45
N VAL A 219 10.03 8.99 -6.55
CA VAL A 219 8.77 8.26 -6.43
C VAL A 219 8.60 7.24 -7.57
N VAL A 220 8.94 7.61 -8.80
CA VAL A 220 8.93 6.70 -9.96
C VAL A 220 9.93 5.57 -9.76
N THR A 221 11.13 5.87 -9.24
CA THR A 221 12.14 4.82 -8.96
C THR A 221 11.61 3.80 -7.96
N PHE A 222 11.06 4.23 -6.83
CA PHE A 222 10.47 3.31 -5.86
C PHE A 222 9.26 2.56 -6.42
N SER A 223 8.43 3.23 -7.22
CA SER A 223 7.28 2.63 -7.91
C SER A 223 7.71 1.48 -8.84
N LEU A 224 8.74 1.69 -9.65
CA LEU A 224 9.30 0.66 -10.54
C LEU A 224 9.89 -0.52 -9.74
N LEU A 225 10.57 -0.25 -8.64
CA LEU A 225 11.10 -1.31 -7.76
C LEU A 225 9.98 -2.15 -7.14
N ILE A 226 8.88 -1.51 -6.69
CA ILE A 226 7.71 -2.21 -6.16
C ILE A 226 7.04 -3.05 -7.26
N PHE A 227 6.87 -2.51 -8.47
CA PHE A 227 6.33 -3.28 -9.59
C PHE A 227 7.21 -4.48 -9.94
N ALA A 228 8.53 -4.29 -10.04
CA ALA A 228 9.47 -5.35 -10.32
C ALA A 228 9.42 -6.45 -9.24
N ALA A 229 9.38 -6.07 -7.96
CA ALA A 229 9.22 -7.01 -6.86
C ALA A 229 7.88 -7.76 -6.92
N SER A 230 6.78 -7.05 -7.20
CA SER A 230 5.43 -7.63 -7.33
C SER A 230 5.39 -8.70 -8.43
N ILE A 231 5.96 -8.38 -9.60
CA ILE A 231 6.01 -9.29 -10.76
C ILE A 231 6.90 -10.48 -10.45
N ALA A 232 8.10 -10.25 -9.89
CA ALA A 232 9.02 -11.32 -9.53
C ALA A 232 8.40 -12.33 -8.56
N ILE A 233 7.70 -11.82 -7.53
CA ILE A 233 6.95 -12.64 -6.57
C ILE A 233 5.82 -13.40 -7.26
N ALA A 234 4.99 -12.73 -8.07
CA ALA A 234 3.90 -13.37 -8.79
C ALA A 234 4.38 -14.46 -9.76
N MET A 235 5.55 -14.27 -10.38
CA MET A 235 6.20 -15.26 -11.25
C MET A 235 6.76 -16.45 -10.45
N PHE A 236 7.41 -16.20 -9.31
CA PHE A 236 7.91 -17.24 -8.43
C PHE A 236 6.77 -18.14 -7.93
N ASP A 237 5.67 -17.53 -7.51
CA ASP A 237 4.47 -18.24 -7.06
C ASP A 237 3.80 -19.03 -8.19
N ALA A 238 3.71 -18.46 -9.41
CA ALA A 238 3.21 -19.18 -10.58
C ALA A 238 4.06 -20.42 -10.92
N ARG A 239 5.40 -20.28 -10.88
CA ARG A 239 6.34 -21.37 -11.15
C ARG A 239 6.26 -22.46 -10.08
N SER A 240 6.18 -22.09 -8.80
CA SER A 240 6.05 -23.05 -7.70
C SER A 240 4.74 -23.85 -7.80
N SER A 241 3.64 -23.18 -8.15
CA SER A 241 2.33 -23.82 -8.36
C SER A 241 2.33 -24.78 -9.56
N ALA A 242 2.97 -24.40 -10.67
CA ALA A 242 3.09 -25.25 -11.84
C ALA A 242 3.92 -26.52 -11.56
N LYS A 243 5.04 -26.39 -10.84
CA LYS A 243 5.86 -27.54 -10.40
C LYS A 243 5.08 -28.47 -9.48
N ALA A 244 4.33 -27.93 -8.51
CA ALA A 244 3.53 -28.73 -7.60
C ALA A 244 2.44 -29.53 -8.32
N ARG A 245 1.79 -28.94 -9.33
CA ARG A 245 0.80 -29.63 -10.19
C ARG A 245 1.46 -30.73 -11.02
N ALA A 246 2.57 -30.44 -11.69
CA ALA A 246 3.30 -31.44 -12.48
C ALA A 246 3.78 -32.64 -11.64
N MET A 247 4.21 -32.40 -10.40
CA MET A 247 4.56 -33.48 -9.45
C MET A 247 3.34 -34.31 -9.05
N ALA A 248 2.19 -33.67 -8.80
CA ALA A 248 0.95 -34.37 -8.46
C ALA A 248 0.45 -35.24 -9.62
N ASP A 249 0.48 -34.72 -10.85
CA ASP A 249 0.07 -35.44 -12.06
C ASP A 249 1.00 -36.64 -12.31
N ALA A 250 2.32 -36.47 -12.17
CA ALA A 250 3.29 -37.57 -12.30
C ALA A 250 3.05 -38.71 -11.27
N ILE A 251 2.71 -38.36 -10.02
CA ILE A 251 2.38 -39.35 -8.98
C ILE A 251 1.07 -40.09 -9.32
N LEU A 252 0.06 -39.38 -9.85
CA LEU A 252 -1.20 -39.99 -10.27
C LEU A 252 -1.00 -40.96 -11.44
N ASP A 253 -0.21 -40.58 -12.44
CA ASP A 253 0.12 -41.44 -13.59
C ASP A 253 0.90 -42.69 -13.15
N GLU A 254 1.85 -42.56 -12.21
CA GLU A 254 2.56 -43.70 -11.64
C GLU A 254 1.60 -44.66 -10.90
N HIS A 255 0.68 -44.13 -10.09
CA HIS A 255 -0.32 -44.96 -9.40
C HIS A 255 -1.29 -45.66 -10.36
N MET A 256 -1.70 -44.99 -11.44
CA MET A 256 -2.58 -45.56 -12.46
C MET A 256 -1.89 -46.67 -13.26
N SER A 257 -0.63 -46.48 -13.66
CA SER A 257 0.14 -47.51 -14.37
C SER A 257 0.39 -48.76 -13.52
N ARG A 258 0.72 -48.60 -12.22
CA ARG A 258 0.88 -49.73 -11.29
C ARG A 258 -0.41 -50.52 -11.05
N ARG A 259 -1.58 -49.85 -11.05
CA ARG A 259 -2.89 -50.52 -10.93
C ARG A 259 -3.34 -51.20 -12.22
N GLY A 260 -2.93 -50.70 -13.37
CA GLY A 260 -3.17 -51.33 -14.67
C GLY A 260 -2.34 -52.59 -14.88
N ALA A 261 -1.10 -52.62 -14.38
CA ALA A 261 -0.17 -53.75 -14.52
C ALA A 261 -0.48 -54.96 -13.61
N THR A 262 -1.39 -54.81 -12.62
CA THR A 262 -1.78 -55.89 -11.69
C THR A 262 -3.11 -56.56 -12.04
N ARG A 263 -3.69 -56.25 -13.20
CA ARG A 263 -4.84 -56.95 -13.80
C ARG A 263 -4.39 -57.74 -15.02
#